data_AF-A0A954K195-F1
#
_entry.id   AF-A0A954K195-F1
#
_cell.length_a   1.000
_cell.length_b   1.000
_cell.length_c   1.000
_cell.angle_alpha   90.00
_cell.angle_beta   90.00
_cell.angle_gamma   90.00
#
_symmetry.space_group_name_H-M   'P 1'
#
loop_
_entity.id
_entity.type
_entity.pdbx_description
1 polymer ?
#
loop_
_entity_poly.entity_id
_entity_poly.type
_entity_poly.pdbx_seq_one_letter_code
_entity_poly.pdbx_strand_id
1 'polypeptide(L)'
;MQMLRGFIVPLVLGAFCFPAEMSLAQPEQQEAPPKFREAVSLDVNNTVLKKMGSVRDYLAERQWEDAINILVQISNEYGDSMYPESPGRYLRVSEYCQNLLTGFPREAIAIYRTKTDPRARRWLEQAEAESTVQPLLNIVEQALMSSYGDDALYRLGEIAWEQGNLSQARAYW
;
A
#
# COMPACT_ATOMS: atom_id res chain seq x y z
N MET A 1 49.60 68.05 20.57
CA MET A 1 48.34 68.67 21.04
C MET A 1 47.51 67.56 21.67
N GLN A 2 47.59 67.34 22.97
CA GLN A 2 47.00 68.13 24.07
C GLN A 2 45.55 67.71 24.35
N MET A 3 45.42 66.93 25.44
CA MET A 3 44.31 66.93 26.41
C MET A 3 42.96 66.31 25.97
N LEU A 4 42.11 65.74 26.83
CA LEU A 4 41.87 65.94 28.26
C LEU A 4 40.98 64.79 28.83
N ARG A 5 41.30 64.33 30.04
CA ARG A 5 40.44 63.97 31.20
C ARG A 5 39.16 63.10 31.09
N GLY A 6 39.09 62.19 32.08
CA GLY A 6 37.90 61.86 32.89
C GLY A 6 37.07 60.70 32.34
N PHE A 7 36.40 59.85 33.12
CA PHE A 7 36.02 59.90 34.53
C PHE A 7 35.47 58.50 34.89
N ILE A 8 35.88 57.97 36.04
CA ILE A 8 35.14 57.12 36.99
C ILE A 8 34.32 55.91 36.47
N VAL A 9 34.79 54.74 36.91
CA VAL A 9 34.16 53.42 36.96
C VAL A 9 32.85 53.43 37.77
N PRO A 10 31.83 52.68 37.34
CA PRO A 10 31.28 51.69 38.26
C PRO A 10 31.08 50.32 37.59
N LEU A 11 31.81 49.34 38.12
CA LEU A 11 31.32 48.04 38.57
C LEU A 11 30.09 47.50 37.81
N VAL A 12 30.33 46.77 36.72
CA VAL A 12 29.34 45.84 36.17
C VAL A 12 29.75 44.44 36.55
N LEU A 13 28.83 43.80 37.29
CA LEU A 13 28.71 42.38 37.59
C LEU A 13 29.47 41.49 36.60
N GLY A 14 30.33 40.63 37.13
CA GLY A 14 30.92 39.52 36.39
C GLY A 14 29.82 38.59 35.89
N ALA A 15 29.41 38.79 34.64
CA ALA A 15 28.75 37.76 33.87
C ALA A 15 29.81 36.71 33.54
N PHE A 16 29.78 35.59 34.27
CA PHE A 16 30.42 34.35 33.84
C PHE A 16 29.76 33.95 32.51
N CYS A 17 30.32 34.42 31.40
CA CYS A 17 30.07 33.85 30.09
C CYS A 17 30.70 32.45 30.08
N PHE A 18 29.91 31.45 30.47
CA PHE A 18 30.14 30.10 29.98
C PHE A 18 30.09 30.17 28.45
N PRO A 19 31.15 29.79 27.71
CA PRO A 19 30.99 29.52 26.31
C PRO A 19 30.07 28.31 26.23
N ALA A 20 28.81 28.54 25.85
CA ALA A 20 28.03 27.51 25.23
C ALA A 20 28.80 27.16 23.96
N GLU A 21 29.60 26.10 24.02
CA GLU A 21 30.01 25.38 22.83
C GLU A 21 28.71 24.94 22.16
N MET A 22 28.23 25.76 21.24
CA MET A 22 27.26 25.35 20.26
C MET A 22 27.95 24.25 19.48
N SER A 23 27.72 23.00 19.90
CA SER A 23 27.97 21.84 19.09
C SER A 23 27.16 22.03 17.83
N LEU A 24 27.80 22.52 16.77
CA LEU A 24 27.21 22.52 15.44
C LEU A 24 26.92 21.06 15.13
N ALA A 25 25.64 20.70 15.12
CA ALA A 25 25.21 19.44 14.54
C ALA A 25 25.83 19.36 13.15
N GLN A 26 26.60 18.31 12.91
CA GLN A 26 27.17 18.05 11.59
C GLN A 26 26.00 18.02 10.60
N PRO A 27 26.00 18.82 9.52
CA PRO A 27 24.95 18.68 8.53
C PRO A 27 25.03 17.24 8.04
N GLU A 28 23.95 16.49 8.28
CA GLU A 28 23.80 15.15 7.70
C GLU A 28 23.99 15.35 6.19
N GLN A 29 25.11 14.87 5.66
CA GLN A 29 25.29 14.82 4.22
C GLN A 29 24.11 14.01 3.74
N GLN A 30 23.21 14.67 3.01
CA GLN A 30 22.07 14.01 2.40
C GLN A 30 22.64 13.09 1.33
N GLU A 31 23.06 11.90 1.76
CA GLU A 31 23.43 10.81 0.86
C GLU A 31 22.22 10.61 -0.02
N ALA A 32 22.41 10.85 -1.32
CA ALA A 32 21.39 10.52 -2.29
C ALA A 32 20.95 9.08 -2.00
N PRO A 33 19.64 8.81 -1.89
CA PRO A 33 19.17 7.49 -1.52
C PRO A 33 19.86 6.46 -2.42
N PRO A 34 20.38 5.35 -1.85
CA PRO A 34 21.12 4.38 -2.63
C PRO A 34 20.30 4.00 -3.86
N LYS A 35 20.86 4.20 -5.06
CA LYS A 35 20.19 3.80 -6.31
C LYS A 35 19.98 2.30 -6.24
N PHE A 36 18.73 1.86 -6.10
CA PHE A 36 18.38 0.44 -6.12
C PHE A 36 18.90 -0.16 -7.42
N ARG A 37 19.80 -1.14 -7.29
CA ARG A 37 20.32 -1.91 -8.42
C ARG A 37 19.66 -3.28 -8.37
N GLU A 38 18.73 -3.50 -9.29
CA GLU A 38 18.00 -4.75 -9.38
C GLU A 38 18.94 -5.84 -9.91
N ALA A 39 19.40 -6.73 -9.02
CA ALA A 39 20.28 -7.83 -9.38
C ALA A 39 19.54 -9.02 -10.01
N VAL A 40 18.20 -9.06 -9.85
CA VAL A 40 17.32 -10.13 -10.32
C VAL A 40 16.04 -9.50 -10.85
N SER A 41 15.72 -9.76 -12.12
CA SER A 41 14.41 -9.43 -12.71
C SER A 41 13.54 -10.69 -12.77
N LEU A 42 12.30 -10.60 -12.30
CA LEU A 42 11.33 -11.67 -12.50
C LEU A 42 10.76 -11.61 -13.92
N ASP A 43 10.33 -12.75 -14.45
CA ASP A 43 9.60 -12.77 -15.71
C ASP A 43 8.22 -12.10 -15.52
N VAL A 44 7.92 -11.14 -16.39
CA VAL A 44 6.71 -10.32 -16.33
C VAL A 44 5.91 -10.52 -17.60
N ASN A 45 4.59 -10.68 -17.42
CA ASN A 45 3.70 -10.86 -18.55
C ASN A 45 3.47 -9.54 -19.31
N ASN A 46 4.05 -9.43 -20.51
CA ASN A 46 3.93 -8.25 -21.38
C ASN A 46 2.48 -7.92 -21.77
N THR A 47 1.59 -8.91 -21.85
CA THR A 47 0.16 -8.68 -22.12
C THR A 47 -0.50 -7.97 -20.95
N VAL A 48 -0.16 -8.36 -19.71
CA VAL A 48 -0.65 -7.70 -18.49
C VAL A 48 -0.17 -6.25 -18.45
N LEU A 49 1.11 -5.99 -18.76
CA LEU A 49 1.65 -4.61 -18.78
C LEU A 49 0.88 -3.70 -19.74
N LYS A 50 0.61 -4.18 -20.96
CA LYS A 50 -0.17 -3.43 -21.96
C LYS A 50 -1.60 -3.18 -21.51
N LYS A 51 -2.29 -4.23 -21.05
CA LYS A 51 -3.68 -4.13 -20.55
C LYS A 51 -3.77 -3.17 -19.35
N MET A 52 -2.80 -3.18 -18.45
CA MET A 52 -2.75 -2.24 -17.33
C MET A 52 -2.51 -0.79 -17.77
N GLY A 53 -1.76 -0.59 -18.87
CA GLY A 53 -1.71 0.69 -19.57
C GLY A 53 -3.11 1.15 -19.99
N SER A 54 -3.85 0.30 -20.71
CA SER A 54 -5.22 0.62 -21.14
C SER A 54 -6.18 0.88 -19.97
N VAL A 55 -6.07 0.13 -18.86
CA VAL A 55 -6.87 0.41 -17.65
C VAL A 55 -6.61 1.84 -17.16
N ARG A 56 -5.35 2.30 -17.12
CA ARG A 56 -5.03 3.67 -16.71
C ARG A 56 -5.59 4.71 -17.67
N ASP A 57 -5.55 4.45 -18.97
CA ASP A 57 -6.12 5.36 -19.98
C ASP A 57 -7.65 5.47 -19.79
N TYR A 58 -8.34 4.34 -19.64
CA TYR A 58 -9.78 4.32 -19.39
C TYR A 58 -10.17 5.01 -18.08
N LEU A 59 -9.37 4.85 -17.02
CA LEU A 59 -9.59 5.56 -15.76
C LEU A 59 -9.44 7.07 -15.93
N ALA A 60 -8.44 7.53 -16.67
CA ALA A 60 -8.24 8.96 -16.94
C ALA A 60 -9.41 9.56 -17.73
N GLU A 61 -10.00 8.79 -18.64
CA GLU A 61 -11.17 9.17 -19.44
C GLU A 61 -12.52 8.91 -18.74
N ARG A 62 -12.52 8.40 -17.50
CA ARG A 62 -13.71 8.02 -16.73
C ARG A 62 -14.57 6.93 -17.38
N GLN A 63 -13.97 6.10 -18.22
CA GLN A 63 -14.59 4.94 -18.85
C GLN A 63 -14.54 3.74 -17.88
N TRP A 64 -15.36 3.81 -16.83
CA TRP A 64 -15.32 2.88 -15.70
C TRP A 64 -15.60 1.43 -16.10
N GLU A 65 -16.60 1.22 -16.96
CA GLU A 65 -17.01 -0.12 -17.40
C GLU A 65 -15.86 -0.84 -18.12
N ASP A 66 -15.18 -0.16 -19.05
CA ASP A 66 -14.07 -0.72 -19.82
C ASP A 66 -12.84 -0.97 -18.94
N ALA A 67 -12.51 -0.02 -18.05
CA ALA A 67 -11.45 -0.21 -17.06
C ALA A 67 -11.70 -1.45 -16.18
N ILE A 68 -12.92 -1.59 -15.64
CA ILE A 68 -13.29 -2.73 -14.79
C ILE A 68 -13.30 -4.05 -15.57
N ASN A 69 -13.81 -4.05 -16.80
CA ASN A 69 -13.84 -5.25 -17.64
C ASN A 69 -12.43 -5.80 -17.86
N ILE A 70 -11.47 -4.95 -18.23
CA ILE A 70 -10.09 -5.36 -18.41
C ILE A 70 -9.48 -5.80 -17.08
N LEU A 71 -9.72 -5.06 -15.99
CA LEU A 71 -9.16 -5.38 -14.68
C LEU A 71 -9.63 -6.74 -14.15
N VAL A 72 -10.93 -7.03 -14.26
CA VAL A 72 -11.49 -8.33 -13.90
C VAL A 72 -10.95 -9.44 -14.80
N GLN A 73 -10.83 -9.18 -16.11
CA GLN A 73 -10.26 -10.14 -17.04
C GLN A 73 -8.83 -10.51 -16.66
N ILE A 74 -7.94 -9.52 -16.47
CA ILE A 74 -6.53 -9.81 -16.16
C ILE A 74 -6.34 -10.45 -14.79
N SER A 75 -7.15 -10.07 -13.80
CA SER A 75 -7.11 -10.69 -12.48
C SER A 75 -7.49 -12.18 -12.55
N ASN A 76 -8.42 -12.56 -13.44
CA ASN A 76 -8.86 -13.94 -13.59
C ASN A 76 -7.91 -14.78 -14.45
N GLU A 77 -7.38 -14.22 -15.54
CA GLU A 77 -6.53 -14.94 -16.49
C GLU A 77 -5.07 -15.04 -16.03
N TYR A 78 -4.56 -14.00 -15.35
CA TYR A 78 -3.14 -13.85 -15.02
C TYR A 78 -2.90 -13.61 -13.53
N GLY A 79 -3.87 -13.93 -12.66
CA GLY A 79 -3.82 -13.60 -11.23
C GLY A 79 -2.51 -13.98 -10.53
N ASP A 80 -1.96 -15.16 -10.84
CA ASP A 80 -0.72 -15.68 -10.24
C ASP A 80 0.58 -15.17 -10.89
N SER A 81 0.47 -14.44 -12.01
CA SER A 81 1.63 -13.81 -12.64
C SER A 81 2.14 -12.63 -11.80
N MET A 82 3.41 -12.28 -11.96
CA MET A 82 4.01 -11.15 -11.27
C MET A 82 3.81 -9.84 -12.05
N TYR A 83 3.50 -8.77 -11.32
CA TYR A 83 3.40 -7.41 -11.80
C TYR A 83 4.47 -6.53 -11.11
N PRO A 84 5.31 -5.80 -11.88
CA PRO A 84 6.30 -4.89 -11.33
C PRO A 84 5.61 -3.60 -10.87
N GLU A 85 5.30 -3.49 -9.58
CA GLU A 85 4.63 -2.32 -9.03
C GLU A 85 5.60 -1.14 -8.88
N SER A 86 6.82 -1.41 -8.43
CA SER A 86 7.92 -0.46 -8.33
C SER A 86 9.26 -1.20 -8.41
N PRO A 87 10.40 -0.50 -8.61
CA PRO A 87 11.70 -1.17 -8.70
C PRO A 87 11.97 -2.05 -7.47
N GLY A 88 12.20 -3.35 -7.70
CA GLY A 88 12.43 -4.32 -6.63
C GLY A 88 11.17 -4.78 -5.87
N ARG A 89 9.97 -4.33 -6.26
CA ARG A 89 8.70 -4.74 -5.66
C ARG A 89 7.75 -5.29 -6.71
N TYR A 90 7.49 -6.58 -6.58
CA TYR A 90 6.58 -7.32 -7.44
C TYR A 90 5.42 -7.86 -6.61
N LEU A 91 4.21 -7.71 -7.14
CA LEU A 91 2.99 -8.26 -6.56
C LEU A 91 2.39 -9.27 -7.53
N ARG A 92 1.60 -10.21 -7.02
CA ARG A 92 0.71 -10.98 -7.89
C ARG A 92 -0.26 -10.03 -8.58
N VAL A 93 -0.64 -10.33 -9.82
CA VAL A 93 -1.59 -9.51 -10.58
C VAL A 93 -2.93 -9.40 -9.84
N SER A 94 -3.41 -10.48 -9.23
CA SER A 94 -4.65 -10.47 -8.44
C SER A 94 -4.58 -9.44 -7.29
N GLU A 95 -3.51 -9.50 -6.51
CA GLU A 95 -3.26 -8.58 -5.39
C GLU A 95 -3.14 -7.12 -5.87
N TYR A 96 -2.37 -6.90 -6.95
CA TYR A 96 -2.24 -5.56 -7.52
C TYR A 96 -3.60 -5.00 -7.99
N CYS A 97 -4.45 -5.83 -8.60
CA CYS A 97 -5.79 -5.41 -9.03
C CYS A 97 -6.67 -5.03 -7.83
N GLN A 98 -6.66 -5.83 -6.76
CA GLN A 98 -7.42 -5.52 -5.53
C GLN A 98 -6.92 -4.21 -4.89
N ASN A 99 -5.61 -4.02 -4.80
CA ASN A 99 -5.01 -2.79 -4.29
C ASN A 99 -5.40 -1.57 -5.14
N LEU A 100 -5.38 -1.72 -6.48
CA LEU A 100 -5.76 -0.65 -7.39
C LEU A 100 -7.24 -0.25 -7.23
N LEU A 101 -8.14 -1.23 -7.05
CA LEU A 101 -9.56 -0.99 -6.82
C LEU A 101 -9.84 -0.16 -5.56
N THR A 102 -9.00 -0.21 -4.52
CA THR A 102 -9.19 0.59 -3.30
C THR A 102 -9.25 2.10 -3.57
N GLY A 103 -8.62 2.57 -4.66
CA GLY A 103 -8.61 3.96 -5.07
C GLY A 103 -9.75 4.36 -6.03
N PHE A 104 -10.64 3.44 -6.39
CA PHE A 104 -11.66 3.69 -7.40
C PHE A 104 -12.87 4.44 -6.82
N PRO A 105 -13.55 5.26 -7.63
CA PRO A 105 -14.78 5.92 -7.19
C PRO A 105 -15.92 4.91 -7.02
N ARG A 106 -16.93 5.27 -6.23
CA ARG A 106 -18.03 4.38 -5.84
C ARG A 106 -18.78 3.81 -7.04
N GLU A 107 -18.96 4.58 -8.11
CA GLU A 107 -19.62 4.13 -9.34
C GLU A 107 -18.83 3.03 -10.05
N ALA A 108 -17.50 3.09 -10.09
CA ALA A 108 -16.66 2.04 -10.67
C ALA A 108 -16.67 0.79 -9.79
N ILE A 109 -16.66 0.95 -8.46
CA ILE A 109 -16.81 -0.18 -7.52
C ILE A 109 -18.17 -0.86 -7.66
N ALA A 110 -19.25 -0.12 -7.92
CA ALA A 110 -20.56 -0.70 -8.16
C ALA A 110 -20.55 -1.64 -9.38
N ILE A 111 -19.91 -1.22 -10.48
CA ILE A 111 -19.73 -2.04 -11.69
C ILE A 111 -18.91 -3.30 -11.36
N TYR A 112 -17.80 -3.14 -10.64
CA TYR A 112 -16.96 -4.26 -10.21
C TYR A 112 -17.75 -5.31 -9.43
N ARG A 113 -18.57 -4.87 -8.47
CA ARG A 113 -19.39 -5.73 -7.62
C ARG A 113 -20.46 -6.46 -8.40
N THR A 114 -21.11 -5.83 -9.39
CA THR A 114 -22.06 -6.53 -10.28
C THR A 114 -21.41 -7.74 -10.97
N LYS A 115 -20.12 -7.65 -11.31
CA LYS A 115 -19.40 -8.73 -12.00
C LYS A 115 -18.82 -9.77 -11.04
N THR A 116 -18.40 -9.36 -9.84
CA THR A 116 -17.60 -10.20 -8.93
C THR A 116 -18.42 -10.82 -7.80
N ASP A 117 -19.41 -10.11 -7.27
CA ASP A 117 -20.21 -10.54 -6.12
C ASP A 117 -20.87 -11.92 -6.32
N PRO A 118 -21.41 -12.28 -7.52
CA PRO A 118 -21.98 -13.61 -7.72
C PRO A 118 -20.96 -14.76 -7.53
N ARG A 119 -19.67 -14.53 -7.76
CA ARG A 119 -18.63 -15.52 -7.50
C ARG A 119 -18.21 -15.50 -6.03
N ALA A 120 -17.99 -14.32 -5.46
CA ALA A 120 -17.59 -14.18 -4.06
C ALA A 120 -18.64 -14.77 -3.10
N ARG A 121 -19.93 -14.54 -3.39
CA ARG A 121 -21.04 -15.14 -2.66
C ARG A 121 -20.97 -16.67 -2.66
N ARG A 122 -20.75 -17.29 -3.82
CA ARG A 122 -20.64 -18.74 -3.94
C ARG A 122 -19.48 -19.30 -3.13
N TRP A 123 -18.34 -18.60 -3.09
CA TRP A 123 -17.22 -19.00 -2.25
C TRP A 123 -17.54 -18.89 -0.76
N LEU A 124 -18.25 -17.85 -0.33
CA LEU A 124 -18.66 -17.70 1.06
C LEU A 124 -19.62 -18.83 1.48
N GLU A 125 -20.65 -19.08 0.66
CA GLU A 125 -21.61 -20.19 0.88
C GLU A 125 -20.88 -21.56 0.90
N GLN A 126 -19.86 -21.75 0.06
CA GLN A 126 -19.02 -22.95 0.07
C GLN A 126 -18.20 -23.09 1.36
N ALA A 127 -17.58 -22.01 1.83
CA ALA A 127 -16.81 -22.02 3.08
C ALA A 127 -17.67 -22.43 4.28
N GLU A 128 -18.91 -21.93 4.33
CA GLU A 128 -19.88 -22.25 5.37
C GLU A 128 -20.33 -23.72 5.31
N ALA A 129 -20.64 -24.22 4.10
CA ALA A 129 -21.12 -25.58 3.91
C ALA A 129 -20.04 -26.65 4.17
N GLU A 130 -18.81 -26.40 3.71
CA GLU A 130 -17.72 -27.39 3.77
C GLU A 130 -16.83 -27.22 5.00
N SER A 131 -17.03 -26.14 5.78
CA SER A 131 -16.14 -25.74 6.89
C SER A 131 -14.67 -25.65 6.46
N THR A 132 -14.42 -25.17 5.24
CA THR A 132 -13.07 -25.02 4.67
C THR A 132 -12.66 -23.56 4.59
N VAL A 133 -11.36 -23.32 4.77
CA VAL A 133 -10.76 -21.97 4.77
C VAL A 133 -10.47 -21.47 3.35
N GLN A 134 -10.22 -22.38 2.42
CA GLN A 134 -9.76 -22.03 1.07
C GLN A 134 -10.72 -21.11 0.29
N PRO A 135 -12.06 -21.30 0.32
CA PRO A 135 -12.96 -20.39 -0.37
C PRO A 135 -12.91 -18.96 0.20
N LEU A 136 -12.71 -18.79 1.51
CA LEU A 136 -12.52 -17.47 2.13
C LEU A 136 -11.22 -16.82 1.66
N LEU A 137 -10.12 -17.59 1.59
CA LEU A 137 -8.85 -17.11 1.04
C LEU A 137 -9.00 -16.67 -0.42
N ASN A 138 -9.76 -17.41 -1.23
CA ASN A 138 -10.04 -17.00 -2.61
C ASN A 138 -10.77 -15.66 -2.68
N ILE A 139 -11.70 -15.38 -1.74
CA ILE A 139 -12.35 -14.06 -1.65
C ILE A 139 -11.31 -12.99 -1.33
N VAL A 140 -10.48 -13.18 -0.30
CA VAL A 140 -9.46 -12.19 0.11
C VAL A 140 -8.44 -11.93 -1.00
N GLU A 141 -8.05 -12.96 -1.76
CA GLU A 141 -7.02 -12.82 -2.79
C GLU A 141 -7.56 -12.28 -4.12
N GLN A 142 -8.82 -12.60 -4.48
CA GLN A 142 -9.33 -12.37 -5.84
C GLN A 142 -10.59 -11.49 -5.89
N ALA A 143 -11.22 -11.25 -4.75
CA ALA A 143 -12.50 -10.54 -4.65
C ALA A 143 -12.59 -9.68 -3.38
N LEU A 144 -11.45 -9.17 -2.87
CA LEU A 144 -11.40 -8.39 -1.64
C LEU A 144 -12.33 -7.17 -1.69
N MET A 145 -12.40 -6.49 -2.84
CA MET A 145 -13.26 -5.31 -3.02
C MET A 145 -14.72 -5.64 -3.34
N SER A 146 -15.09 -6.92 -3.34
CA SER A 146 -16.48 -7.37 -3.44
C SER A 146 -17.26 -6.98 -2.19
N SER A 147 -18.58 -7.17 -2.21
CA SER A 147 -19.39 -6.97 -1.01
C SER A 147 -19.12 -8.01 0.10
N TYR A 148 -18.37 -9.08 -0.19
CA TYR A 148 -18.11 -10.20 0.71
C TYR A 148 -16.65 -10.26 1.21
N GLY A 149 -15.81 -9.29 0.85
CA GLY A 149 -14.41 -9.24 1.27
C GLY A 149 -14.25 -9.11 2.77
N ASP A 150 -14.98 -8.17 3.37
CA ASP A 150 -14.97 -7.93 4.82
C ASP A 150 -15.51 -9.14 5.59
N ASP A 151 -16.57 -9.79 5.09
CA ASP A 151 -17.12 -11.01 5.68
C ASP A 151 -16.08 -12.15 5.68
N ALA A 152 -15.34 -12.30 4.58
CA ALA A 152 -14.30 -13.32 4.47
C ALA A 152 -13.13 -13.05 5.42
N LEU A 153 -12.65 -11.80 5.49
CA LEU A 153 -11.63 -11.38 6.44
C LEU A 153 -12.07 -11.61 7.89
N TYR A 154 -13.29 -11.21 8.23
CA TYR A 154 -13.86 -11.41 9.55
C TYR A 154 -13.88 -12.90 9.92
N ARG A 155 -14.40 -13.75 9.03
CA ARG A 155 -14.48 -15.20 9.29
C ARG A 155 -13.11 -15.85 9.39
N LEU A 156 -12.15 -15.44 8.56
CA LEU A 156 -10.76 -15.91 8.64
C LEU A 156 -10.11 -15.53 9.96
N GLY A 157 -10.37 -14.31 10.45
CA GLY A 157 -9.94 -13.85 11.77
C GLY A 157 -10.48 -14.72 12.90
N GLU A 158 -11.79 -14.99 12.89
CA GLU A 158 -12.45 -15.86 13.88
C GLU A 158 -11.84 -17.27 13.88
N ILE A 159 -11.65 -17.87 12.70
CA ILE A 159 -11.04 -19.20 12.58
C ILE A 159 -9.61 -19.22 13.14
N ALA A 160 -8.81 -18.21 12.81
CA ALA A 160 -7.44 -18.11 13.32
C ALA A 160 -7.41 -17.89 14.84
N TRP A 161 -8.36 -17.11 15.37
CA TRP A 161 -8.52 -16.88 16.80
C TRP A 161 -8.89 -18.18 17.55
N GLU A 162 -9.88 -18.93 17.05
CA GLU A 162 -10.31 -20.22 17.61
C GLU A 162 -9.16 -21.25 17.65
N GLN A 163 -8.25 -21.18 16.68
CA GLN A 163 -7.05 -22.03 16.62
C GLN A 163 -5.91 -21.56 17.54
N GLY A 164 -6.07 -20.42 18.24
CA GLY A 164 -5.04 -19.80 19.06
C GLY A 164 -3.95 -19.07 18.27
N ASN A 165 -4.11 -18.91 16.95
CA ASN A 165 -3.16 -18.18 16.10
C ASN A 165 -3.51 -16.68 16.07
N LEU A 166 -3.24 -16.00 17.18
CA LEU A 166 -3.61 -14.60 17.38
C LEU A 166 -2.91 -13.64 16.42
N SER A 167 -1.68 -13.95 15.99
CA SER A 167 -0.94 -13.15 15.01
C SER A 167 -1.63 -13.17 13.65
N GLN A 168 -2.13 -14.33 13.23
CA GLN A 168 -2.87 -14.45 11.98
C GLN A 168 -4.25 -13.81 12.07
N ALA A 169 -4.95 -13.97 13.20
CA ALA A 169 -6.24 -13.31 13.41
C ALA A 169 -6.13 -11.78 13.27
N ARG A 170 -5.11 -11.18 13.90
CA ARG A 170 -4.78 -9.76 13.76
C ARG A 170 -4.42 -9.35 12.32
N ALA A 171 -3.86 -10.24 11.52
CA ALA A 171 -3.54 -9.91 10.14
C ALA A 171 -4.79 -9.80 9.26
N TYR A 172 -5.90 -10.42 9.66
CA TYR A 172 -7.17 -10.36 8.95
C TYR A 172 -8.11 -9.22 9.41
N TRP A 173 -7.93 -8.68 10.62
CA TRP A 173 -8.71 -7.55 11.18
C TRP A 173 -7.95 -6.24 11.15
#